data_AF-A0A3D0U739-F1
#
_entry.id   AF-A0A3D0U739-F1
#
_cell.length_a   1.000
_cell.length_b   1.000
_cell.length_c   1.000
_cell.angle_alpha   90.00
_cell.angle_beta   90.00
_cell.angle_gamma   90.00
#
_symmetry.space_group_name_H-M   'P 1'
#
loop_
_entity.id
_entity.type
_entity.pdbx_description
1 polymer ?
#
loop_
_entity_poly.entity_id
_entity_poly.type
_entity_poly.pdbx_seq_one_letter_code
_entity_poly.pdbx_strand_id
1 'polypeptide(L)'
;EQGAVIDQAPTPFTAAQQQQIQTQIETWESFLNQPDMKSQLVARYLYEHLFLAHLYFSDIGVQPTPFFQLVRSYRNAPEPIEVVATVRPNDDPGRPIYYRLRPITDTLVHKTHIIYGLNDQRMQRYRALFLQQDWQVDSLPGYDYQHASNPFLAFAAIPARARYQFMLDSAEYFTRTFIRGPVCRGQIATDVIRDQFWVMFEDPAQEQYVSNEDHRRKATPLLGLPGEKSHILDLGSEWLKYQNKRNRYRDLRTRQYHRAFNQGLSLNNIWDGDGHNNNAFLTVFRHHNSASVERGWWGRNPKTLWLMDYPLFERTYYELVVNFNVFGSVSHQAQTRLYFDLIRNGGETNFLQLLPPQQRKAIYHDWYAGSGKIKTAIAYHTLDTLTPTAIPFQPDAPVQDQLIALVQDRFGHLLPADPINRCRQHCEQNPLTRLASAPAAQLPGIGFLPDVTVLRVDQEDGDFKFYSLIRDRAHSNVAFMFAEEDRYQPDEDSVTVLDFPISSYPNFMFRVPQAELEDFVKTLIMISTEQERGKLVDRWGVRRTDADFWNNFHSGTRFLNQHRPLESGIFDLNRYVGW
;
A
#
# COMPACT_ATOMS: atom_id res chain seq x y z
N GLU A 1 -19.93 30.44 17.98
CA GLU A 1 -19.30 29.42 17.11
C GLU A 1 -19.01 30.06 15.76
N GLN A 2 -17.81 30.59 15.57
CA GLN A 2 -17.36 31.04 14.26
C GLN A 2 -16.35 29.99 13.80
N GLY A 3 -16.84 28.98 13.08
CA GLY A 3 -15.98 28.06 12.35
C GLY A 3 -15.14 28.84 11.33
N ALA A 4 -14.04 28.25 10.88
CA ALA A 4 -13.25 28.82 9.81
C ALA A 4 -14.15 29.12 8.60
N VAL A 5 -14.00 30.31 8.01
CA VAL A 5 -14.70 30.69 6.78
C VAL A 5 -14.23 29.71 5.69
N ILE A 6 -15.17 29.03 5.04
CA ILE A 6 -14.87 28.22 3.86
C ILE A 6 -14.55 29.24 2.74
N ASP A 7 -13.28 29.36 2.37
CA ASP A 7 -12.78 30.42 1.47
C ASP A 7 -13.50 30.44 0.10
N GLN A 8 -14.03 29.30 -0.36
CA GLN A 8 -14.91 29.21 -1.53
C GLN A 8 -15.94 28.08 -1.37
N ALA A 9 -17.24 28.41 -1.45
CA ALA A 9 -18.28 27.40 -1.62
C ALA A 9 -18.13 26.73 -3.00
N PRO A 10 -18.24 25.39 -3.11
CA PRO A 10 -18.15 24.72 -4.40
C PRO A 10 -19.18 25.29 -5.37
N THR A 11 -18.81 25.47 -6.64
CA THR A 11 -19.78 25.80 -7.68
C THR A 11 -20.81 24.67 -7.75
N PRO A 12 -22.12 24.97 -7.62
CA PRO A 12 -23.14 23.93 -7.66
C PRO A 12 -23.17 23.31 -9.06
N PHE A 13 -23.34 21.98 -9.10
CA PHE A 13 -23.54 21.27 -10.36
C PHE A 13 -24.80 21.77 -11.09
N THR A 14 -24.70 21.90 -12.41
CA THR A 14 -25.84 22.18 -13.28
C THR A 14 -26.85 21.03 -13.24
N ALA A 15 -28.11 21.28 -13.59
CA ALA A 15 -29.15 20.24 -13.64
C ALA A 15 -28.76 19.06 -14.55
N ALA A 16 -28.08 19.32 -15.66
CA ALA A 16 -27.59 18.28 -16.57
C ALA A 16 -26.51 17.40 -15.91
N GLN A 17 -25.55 18.02 -15.21
CA GLN A 17 -24.52 17.29 -14.46
C GLN A 17 -25.13 16.46 -13.33
N GLN A 18 -26.10 17.02 -12.60
CA GLN A 18 -26.83 16.29 -11.55
C GLN A 18 -27.56 15.07 -12.12
N GLN A 19 -28.21 15.20 -13.28
CA GLN A 19 -28.88 14.09 -13.97
C GLN A 19 -27.87 12.99 -14.37
N GLN A 20 -26.70 13.36 -14.90
CA GLN A 20 -25.65 12.41 -15.27
C GLN A 20 -25.11 11.64 -14.05
N ILE A 21 -24.82 12.36 -12.96
CA ILE A 21 -24.39 11.77 -11.68
C ILE A 21 -25.46 10.80 -11.17
N GLN A 22 -26.72 11.23 -11.14
CA GLN A 22 -27.83 10.43 -10.64
C GLN A 22 -28.03 9.15 -11.45
N THR A 23 -27.90 9.22 -12.78
CA THR A 23 -27.98 8.04 -13.66
C THR A 23 -26.88 7.02 -13.32
N GLN A 24 -25.66 7.48 -13.05
CA GLN A 24 -24.57 6.61 -12.65
C GLN A 24 -24.80 5.99 -11.26
N ILE A 25 -25.30 6.77 -10.30
CA ILE A 25 -25.69 6.25 -8.98
C ILE A 25 -26.70 5.12 -9.11
N GLU A 26 -27.78 5.35 -9.86
CA GLU A 26 -28.84 4.35 -10.08
C GLU A 26 -28.31 3.08 -10.75
N THR A 27 -27.43 3.23 -11.74
CA THR A 27 -26.80 2.11 -12.45
C THR A 27 -25.98 1.23 -11.52
N TRP A 28 -25.13 1.84 -10.69
CA TRP A 28 -24.28 1.12 -9.74
C TRP A 28 -25.05 0.55 -8.55
N GLU A 29 -25.99 1.30 -7.98
CA GLU A 29 -26.86 0.79 -6.91
C GLU A 29 -27.74 -0.37 -7.42
N SER A 30 -28.25 -0.31 -8.65
CA SER A 30 -29.00 -1.42 -9.25
C SER A 30 -28.12 -2.67 -9.41
N PHE A 31 -26.88 -2.51 -9.86
CA PHE A 31 -25.92 -3.64 -9.97
C PHE A 31 -25.64 -4.30 -8.61
N LEU A 32 -25.46 -3.50 -7.55
CA LEU A 32 -25.10 -4.01 -6.22
C LEU A 32 -26.30 -4.61 -5.45
N ASN A 33 -27.54 -4.25 -5.80
CA ASN A 33 -28.74 -4.66 -5.06
C ASN A 33 -29.61 -5.68 -5.82
N GLN A 34 -29.01 -6.50 -6.68
CA GLN A 34 -29.73 -7.60 -7.32
C GLN A 34 -30.18 -8.64 -6.27
N PRO A 35 -31.40 -9.22 -6.41
CA PRO A 35 -32.02 -10.02 -5.36
C PRO A 35 -31.50 -11.46 -5.25
N ASP A 36 -30.76 -11.96 -6.24
CA ASP A 36 -30.28 -13.34 -6.24
C ASP A 36 -29.05 -13.53 -5.34
N MET A 37 -28.88 -14.73 -4.78
CA MET A 37 -27.83 -15.04 -3.80
C MET A 37 -26.41 -14.87 -4.37
N LYS A 38 -26.21 -15.13 -5.66
CA LYS A 38 -24.91 -14.97 -6.32
C LYS A 38 -24.52 -13.49 -6.33
N SER A 39 -25.44 -12.63 -6.79
CA SER A 39 -25.21 -11.18 -6.81
C SER A 39 -25.09 -10.59 -5.40
N GLN A 40 -25.88 -11.05 -4.43
CA GLN A 40 -25.78 -10.60 -3.03
C GLN A 40 -24.41 -10.93 -2.42
N LEU A 41 -23.88 -12.13 -2.68
CA LEU A 41 -22.55 -12.52 -2.21
C LEU A 41 -21.45 -11.65 -2.85
N VAL A 42 -21.56 -11.37 -4.15
CA VAL A 42 -20.63 -10.51 -4.87
C VAL A 42 -20.71 -9.07 -4.37
N ALA A 43 -21.91 -8.53 -4.15
CA ALA A 43 -22.10 -7.19 -3.62
C ALA A 43 -21.51 -7.04 -2.20
N ARG A 44 -21.66 -8.06 -1.36
CA ARG A 44 -20.97 -8.13 -0.06
C ARG A 44 -19.45 -8.11 -0.21
N TYR A 45 -18.90 -8.93 -1.11
CA TYR A 45 -17.47 -8.96 -1.38
C TYR A 45 -16.94 -7.59 -1.85
N LEU A 46 -17.62 -6.96 -2.82
CA LEU A 46 -17.26 -5.64 -3.32
C LEU A 46 -17.36 -4.56 -2.24
N TYR A 47 -18.41 -4.58 -1.41
CA TYR A 47 -18.54 -3.64 -0.30
C TYR A 47 -17.41 -3.77 0.71
N GLU A 48 -17.13 -4.99 1.18
CA GLU A 48 -16.04 -5.23 2.14
C GLU A 48 -14.68 -4.78 1.59
N HIS A 49 -14.50 -4.74 0.26
CA HIS A 49 -13.27 -4.31 -0.42
C HIS A 49 -13.24 -2.83 -0.82
N LEU A 50 -14.37 -2.13 -0.86
CA LEU A 50 -14.46 -0.77 -1.41
C LEU A 50 -15.05 0.26 -0.43
N PHE A 51 -15.44 -0.13 0.78
CA PHE A 51 -16.08 0.80 1.75
C PHE A 51 -15.22 2.01 2.16
N LEU A 52 -13.88 1.92 2.04
CA LEU A 52 -12.96 3.05 2.27
C LEU A 52 -12.65 3.87 1.01
N ALA A 53 -13.10 3.43 -0.17
CA ALA A 53 -12.84 4.17 -1.41
C ALA A 53 -13.58 5.52 -1.42
N HIS A 54 -12.90 6.52 -1.97
CA HIS A 54 -13.56 7.67 -2.56
C HIS A 54 -13.88 7.29 -4.02
N LEU A 55 -15.09 6.79 -4.23
CA LEU A 55 -15.58 6.34 -5.53
C LEU A 55 -15.91 7.56 -6.41
N TYR A 56 -15.60 7.48 -7.70
CA TYR A 56 -15.97 8.52 -8.66
C TYR A 56 -16.32 7.90 -10.01
N PHE A 57 -17.15 8.59 -10.81
CA PHE A 57 -17.51 8.14 -12.15
C PHE A 57 -16.54 8.72 -13.18
N SER A 58 -15.68 7.87 -13.73
CA SER A 58 -14.56 8.26 -14.59
C SER A 58 -14.95 8.56 -16.05
N ASP A 59 -16.18 8.22 -16.45
CA ASP A 59 -16.70 8.28 -17.82
C ASP A 59 -17.64 9.47 -18.08
N ILE A 60 -18.09 10.20 -17.06
CA ILE A 60 -19.04 11.31 -17.22
C ILE A 60 -18.39 12.70 -17.35
N GLY A 61 -17.10 12.84 -17.06
CA GLY A 61 -16.35 14.10 -17.26
C GLY A 61 -16.84 15.31 -16.44
N VAL A 62 -17.63 15.10 -15.39
CA VAL A 62 -18.17 16.18 -14.54
C VAL A 62 -17.06 16.79 -13.68
N GLN A 63 -16.97 18.13 -13.67
CA GLN A 63 -16.02 18.88 -12.85
C GLN A 63 -16.72 19.93 -11.96
N PRO A 64 -16.26 20.15 -10.71
CA PRO A 64 -15.24 19.35 -10.02
C PRO A 64 -15.71 17.90 -9.85
N THR A 65 -14.77 16.93 -9.86
CA THR A 65 -15.12 15.50 -9.83
C THR A 65 -15.88 15.16 -8.54
N PRO A 66 -17.13 14.67 -8.61
CA PRO A 66 -17.88 14.27 -7.43
C PRO A 66 -17.37 12.91 -6.91
N PHE A 67 -17.24 12.79 -5.58
CA PHE A 67 -16.83 11.56 -4.91
C PHE A 67 -17.94 11.00 -4.02
N PHE A 68 -17.94 9.68 -3.86
CA PHE A 68 -18.95 8.93 -3.12
C PHE A 68 -18.31 7.88 -2.20
N GLN A 69 -18.96 7.61 -1.09
CA GLN A 69 -18.69 6.45 -0.24
C GLN A 69 -19.73 5.37 -0.52
N LEU A 70 -19.28 4.12 -0.60
CA LEU A 70 -20.18 2.98 -0.61
C LEU A 70 -20.56 2.62 0.83
N VAL A 71 -21.85 2.69 1.15
CA VAL A 71 -22.38 2.41 2.49
C VAL A 71 -23.45 1.33 2.44
N ARG A 72 -23.63 0.61 3.56
CA ARG A 72 -24.84 -0.19 3.80
C ARG A 72 -25.92 0.73 4.36
N SER A 73 -27.15 0.56 3.87
CA SER A 73 -28.32 1.29 4.34
C SER A 73 -29.50 0.37 4.63
N TYR A 74 -30.31 0.71 5.62
CA TYR A 74 -31.58 0.01 5.87
C TYR A 74 -32.71 0.41 4.91
N ARG A 75 -32.49 1.41 4.06
CA ARG A 75 -33.49 1.95 3.13
C ARG A 75 -32.99 1.94 1.70
N ASN A 76 -33.84 1.52 0.77
CA ASN A 76 -33.53 1.54 -0.66
C ASN A 76 -33.85 2.91 -1.27
N ALA A 77 -33.28 3.23 -2.43
CA ALA A 77 -33.69 4.38 -3.21
C ALA A 77 -35.19 4.28 -3.57
N PRO A 78 -35.95 5.40 -3.60
CA PRO A 78 -35.51 6.79 -3.46
C PRO A 78 -35.44 7.32 -2.01
N GLU A 79 -35.65 6.47 -1.00
CA GLU A 79 -35.62 6.92 0.39
C GLU A 79 -34.21 7.40 0.81
N PRO A 80 -34.12 8.39 1.73
CA PRO A 80 -32.85 8.84 2.27
C PRO A 80 -32.02 7.71 2.88
N ILE A 81 -30.70 7.79 2.73
CA ILE A 81 -29.76 6.79 3.26
C ILE A 81 -29.86 6.77 4.80
N GLU A 82 -30.34 5.66 5.34
CA GLU A 82 -30.25 5.32 6.77
C GLU A 82 -29.05 4.38 6.97
N VAL A 83 -27.90 4.91 7.38
CA VAL A 83 -26.62 4.16 7.43
C VAL A 83 -26.64 3.06 8.49
N VAL A 84 -26.10 1.89 8.14
CA VAL A 84 -25.81 0.80 9.08
C VAL A 84 -24.49 1.10 9.80
N ALA A 85 -24.57 1.52 11.06
CA ALA A 85 -23.42 1.95 11.86
C ALA A 85 -22.78 0.80 12.66
N THR A 86 -22.16 -0.15 11.95
CA THR A 86 -21.34 -1.19 12.60
C THR A 86 -19.89 -0.74 12.79
N VAL A 87 -19.13 -1.45 13.64
CA VAL A 87 -17.71 -1.16 13.87
C VAL A 87 -16.88 -1.56 12.64
N ARG A 88 -17.18 -2.72 12.06
CA ARG A 88 -16.53 -3.24 10.86
C ARG A 88 -17.54 -3.38 9.71
N PRO A 89 -17.10 -3.31 8.45
CA PRO A 89 -17.96 -3.55 7.29
C PRO A 89 -18.52 -4.99 7.25
N ASN A 90 -17.84 -5.97 7.85
CA ASN A 90 -18.25 -7.37 7.88
C ASN A 90 -18.93 -7.77 9.21
N ASP A 91 -19.34 -6.82 10.05
CA ASP A 91 -20.20 -7.10 11.19
C ASP A 91 -21.67 -7.29 10.73
N ASP A 92 -22.43 -8.04 11.52
CA ASP A 92 -23.86 -8.32 11.30
C ASP A 92 -24.69 -7.02 11.25
N PRO A 93 -25.40 -6.74 10.14
CA PRO A 93 -26.30 -5.60 10.06
C PRO A 93 -27.61 -5.79 10.85
N GLY A 94 -27.90 -6.98 11.38
CA GLY A 94 -29.08 -7.31 12.20
C GLY A 94 -30.42 -7.37 11.44
N ARG A 95 -30.50 -6.78 10.24
CA ARG A 95 -31.66 -6.86 9.33
C ARG A 95 -31.20 -6.65 7.87
N PRO A 96 -32.06 -6.90 6.86
CA PRO A 96 -31.70 -6.68 5.46
C PRO A 96 -31.22 -5.24 5.17
N ILE A 97 -30.31 -5.12 4.20
CA ILE A 97 -29.63 -3.88 3.83
C ILE A 97 -29.62 -3.69 2.32
N TYR A 98 -29.33 -2.46 1.91
CA TYR A 98 -29.06 -2.04 0.54
C TYR A 98 -27.68 -1.37 0.48
N TYR A 99 -26.96 -1.57 -0.61
CA TYR A 99 -25.72 -0.86 -0.89
C TYR A 99 -26.04 0.47 -1.60
N ARG A 100 -25.63 1.59 -1.00
CA ARG A 100 -25.95 2.94 -1.47
C ARG A 100 -24.70 3.78 -1.64
N LEU A 101 -24.68 4.69 -2.61
CA LEU A 101 -23.60 5.64 -2.85
C LEU A 101 -23.93 6.97 -2.17
N ARG A 102 -23.23 7.28 -1.07
CA ARG A 102 -23.37 8.53 -0.32
C ARG A 102 -22.37 9.57 -0.84
N PRO A 103 -22.79 10.76 -1.28
CA PRO A 103 -21.87 11.83 -1.67
C PRO A 103 -20.92 12.23 -0.54
N ILE A 104 -19.66 12.50 -0.89
CA ILE A 104 -18.67 13.08 0.02
C ILE A 104 -18.72 14.59 -0.13
N THR A 105 -19.11 15.29 0.94
CA THR A 105 -19.20 16.76 0.98
C THR A 105 -18.12 17.40 1.86
N ASP A 106 -17.29 16.58 2.51
CA ASP A 106 -16.20 17.04 3.36
C ASP A 106 -15.00 17.55 2.54
N THR A 107 -14.17 18.38 3.15
CA THR A 107 -12.88 18.76 2.58
C THR A 107 -12.01 17.53 2.36
N LEU A 108 -11.54 17.35 1.12
CA LEU A 108 -10.66 16.24 0.78
C LEU A 108 -9.27 16.45 1.39
N VAL A 109 -8.89 15.56 2.31
CA VAL A 109 -7.55 15.51 2.89
C VAL A 109 -6.76 14.42 2.19
N HIS A 110 -5.52 14.73 1.77
CA HIS A 110 -4.70 13.83 0.97
C HIS A 110 -4.52 12.47 1.64
N LYS A 111 -4.48 12.37 2.97
CA LYS A 111 -4.33 11.09 3.71
C LYS A 111 -5.47 10.10 3.44
N THR A 112 -6.71 10.52 3.63
CA THR A 112 -7.90 9.65 3.57
C THR A 112 -8.48 9.55 2.16
N HIS A 113 -8.12 10.48 1.27
CA HIS A 113 -8.53 10.45 -0.13
C HIS A 113 -7.82 9.32 -0.89
N ILE A 114 -8.44 8.15 -0.92
CA ILE A 114 -7.98 6.96 -1.66
C ILE A 114 -9.03 6.67 -2.73
N ILE A 115 -8.70 6.97 -3.99
CA ILE A 115 -9.67 6.96 -5.08
C ILE A 115 -9.88 5.58 -5.69
N TYR A 116 -11.09 5.37 -6.20
CA TYR A 116 -11.42 4.18 -6.98
C TYR A 116 -12.42 4.53 -8.09
N GLY A 117 -11.99 4.44 -9.34
CA GLY A 117 -12.79 4.87 -10.49
C GLY A 117 -13.83 3.84 -10.89
N LEU A 118 -15.08 4.25 -10.99
CA LEU A 118 -16.20 3.49 -11.54
C LEU A 118 -16.45 3.94 -12.99
N ASN A 119 -16.79 2.99 -13.85
CA ASN A 119 -17.26 3.21 -15.22
C ASN A 119 -17.87 1.93 -15.80
N ASP A 120 -18.48 2.05 -16.98
CA ASP A 120 -19.08 0.92 -17.69
C ASP A 120 -18.11 -0.26 -17.93
N GLN A 121 -16.86 0.02 -18.31
CA GLN A 121 -15.85 -1.01 -18.54
C GLN A 121 -15.56 -1.81 -17.26
N ARG A 122 -15.48 -1.14 -16.10
CA ARG A 122 -15.26 -1.79 -14.80
C ARG A 122 -16.48 -2.60 -14.39
N MET A 123 -17.70 -2.10 -14.63
CA MET A 123 -18.90 -2.90 -14.37
C MET A 123 -18.93 -4.16 -15.24
N GLN A 124 -18.59 -4.06 -16.53
CA GLN A 124 -18.46 -5.22 -17.42
C GLN A 124 -17.38 -6.19 -16.93
N ARG A 125 -16.24 -5.68 -16.47
CA ARG A 125 -15.17 -6.49 -15.87
C ARG A 125 -15.67 -7.25 -14.65
N TYR A 126 -16.42 -6.63 -13.75
CA TYR A 126 -17.02 -7.31 -12.60
C TYR A 126 -18.02 -8.37 -13.01
N ARG A 127 -18.88 -8.08 -13.99
CA ARG A 127 -19.82 -9.09 -14.54
C ARG A 127 -19.05 -10.29 -15.12
N ALA A 128 -17.98 -10.05 -15.87
CA ALA A 128 -17.15 -11.10 -16.44
C ALA A 128 -16.44 -11.95 -15.39
N LEU A 129 -15.85 -11.31 -14.38
CA LEU A 129 -15.15 -12.01 -13.29
C LEU A 129 -16.12 -12.81 -12.41
N PHE A 130 -17.23 -12.19 -12.00
CA PHE A 130 -18.04 -12.72 -10.91
C PHE A 130 -19.37 -13.33 -11.37
N LEU A 131 -20.05 -12.77 -12.37
CA LEU A 131 -21.44 -13.17 -12.67
C LEU A 131 -21.57 -14.10 -13.88
N GLN A 132 -20.71 -13.96 -14.88
CA GLN A 132 -20.75 -14.75 -16.12
C GLN A 132 -20.10 -16.14 -16.00
N GLN A 133 -19.27 -16.37 -14.98
CA GLN A 133 -18.70 -17.69 -14.73
C GLN A 133 -19.74 -18.66 -14.17
N ASP A 134 -19.62 -19.94 -14.51
CA ASP A 134 -20.52 -21.00 -14.05
C ASP A 134 -20.13 -21.45 -12.63
N TRP A 135 -20.78 -20.85 -11.64
CA TRP A 135 -20.68 -21.22 -10.22
C TRP A 135 -21.96 -20.78 -9.50
N GLN A 136 -22.25 -21.43 -8.38
CA GLN A 136 -23.50 -21.31 -7.64
C GLN A 136 -23.26 -20.97 -6.16
N VAL A 137 -24.28 -20.43 -5.50
CA VAL A 137 -24.28 -20.16 -4.06
C VAL A 137 -25.39 -21.00 -3.42
N ASP A 138 -25.01 -22.00 -2.64
CA ASP A 138 -25.98 -22.84 -1.93
C ASP A 138 -26.62 -22.08 -0.75
N SER A 139 -25.81 -21.32 -0.03
CA SER A 139 -26.23 -20.50 1.11
C SER A 139 -25.33 -19.28 1.25
N LEU A 140 -25.90 -18.13 1.61
CA LEU A 140 -25.11 -16.95 1.94
C LEU A 140 -24.35 -17.17 3.26
N PRO A 141 -23.06 -16.78 3.34
CA PRO A 141 -22.29 -16.85 4.57
C PRO A 141 -22.90 -15.92 5.62
N GLY A 142 -22.85 -16.35 6.89
CA GLY A 142 -23.23 -15.51 8.02
C GLY A 142 -22.21 -14.41 8.33
N TYR A 143 -22.41 -13.80 9.50
CA TYR A 143 -21.50 -12.81 10.11
C TYR A 143 -20.90 -13.33 11.42
N ASP A 144 -20.97 -14.64 11.66
CA ASP A 144 -20.35 -15.26 12.84
C ASP A 144 -18.81 -15.14 12.80
N TYR A 145 -18.18 -15.42 13.94
CA TYR A 145 -16.72 -15.38 14.09
C TYR A 145 -15.98 -16.15 12.99
N GLN A 146 -16.47 -17.32 12.58
CA GLN A 146 -15.76 -18.16 11.62
C GLN A 146 -15.73 -17.51 10.23
N HIS A 147 -16.82 -16.88 9.81
CA HIS A 147 -16.91 -16.19 8.52
C HIS A 147 -16.24 -14.80 8.57
N ALA A 148 -16.46 -14.02 9.64
CA ALA A 148 -15.85 -12.70 9.80
C ALA A 148 -14.31 -12.76 9.88
N SER A 149 -13.77 -13.78 10.55
CA SER A 149 -12.31 -13.98 10.66
C SER A 149 -11.66 -14.64 9.45
N ASN A 150 -12.42 -15.16 8.47
CA ASN A 150 -11.84 -15.90 7.35
C ASN A 150 -12.53 -15.58 6.00
N PRO A 151 -12.02 -14.60 5.24
CA PRO A 151 -12.61 -14.22 3.95
C PRO A 151 -12.57 -15.36 2.92
N PHE A 152 -11.57 -16.23 2.99
CA PHE A 152 -11.46 -17.39 2.11
C PHE A 152 -12.57 -18.41 2.32
N LEU A 153 -13.14 -18.45 3.53
CA LEU A 153 -14.30 -19.28 3.85
C LEU A 153 -15.60 -18.53 3.52
N ALA A 154 -15.74 -17.27 3.94
CA ALA A 154 -16.93 -16.47 3.68
C ALA A 154 -17.26 -16.39 2.18
N PHE A 155 -16.23 -16.20 1.35
CA PHE A 155 -16.39 -16.06 -0.10
C PHE A 155 -15.92 -17.30 -0.87
N ALA A 156 -15.95 -18.48 -0.23
CA ALA A 156 -15.49 -19.73 -0.85
C ALA A 156 -16.24 -20.09 -2.14
N ALA A 157 -17.53 -19.71 -2.24
CA ALA A 157 -18.33 -19.94 -3.44
C ALA A 157 -17.87 -19.09 -4.63
N ILE A 158 -17.33 -17.89 -4.39
CA ILE A 158 -16.76 -17.05 -5.47
C ILE A 158 -15.44 -17.68 -5.93
N PRO A 159 -15.27 -17.95 -7.25
CA PRO A 159 -14.03 -18.51 -7.79
C PRO A 159 -12.80 -17.74 -7.31
N ALA A 160 -11.82 -18.45 -6.74
CA ALA A 160 -10.62 -17.84 -6.18
C ALA A 160 -9.86 -16.99 -7.22
N ARG A 161 -9.85 -17.41 -8.48
CA ARG A 161 -9.25 -16.65 -9.58
C ARG A 161 -9.94 -15.31 -9.81
N ALA A 162 -11.27 -15.28 -9.75
CA ALA A 162 -12.04 -14.04 -9.92
C ALA A 162 -11.76 -13.04 -8.80
N ARG A 163 -11.70 -13.53 -7.55
CA ARG A 163 -11.35 -12.71 -6.39
C ARG A 163 -9.92 -12.18 -6.46
N TYR A 164 -8.94 -13.03 -6.80
CA TYR A 164 -7.56 -12.57 -6.94
C TYR A 164 -7.42 -11.56 -8.08
N GLN A 165 -8.01 -11.83 -9.25
CA GLN A 165 -7.95 -10.92 -10.39
C GLN A 165 -8.59 -9.56 -10.08
N PHE A 166 -9.72 -9.53 -9.36
CA PHE A 166 -10.30 -8.27 -8.88
C PHE A 166 -9.33 -7.46 -8.03
N MET A 167 -8.58 -8.11 -7.15
CA MET A 167 -7.55 -7.44 -6.37
C MET A 167 -6.38 -6.98 -7.23
N LEU A 168 -5.89 -7.82 -8.16
CA LEU A 168 -4.79 -7.49 -9.06
C LEU A 168 -5.13 -6.33 -10.01
N ASP A 169 -6.34 -6.29 -10.55
CA ASP A 169 -6.85 -5.24 -11.45
C ASP A 169 -6.70 -3.83 -10.84
N SER A 170 -6.62 -3.71 -9.50
CA SER A 170 -6.39 -2.44 -8.81
C SER A 170 -5.46 -2.63 -7.60
N ALA A 171 -4.36 -3.38 -7.79
CA ALA A 171 -3.50 -3.79 -6.68
C ALA A 171 -2.94 -2.61 -5.88
N GLU A 172 -2.61 -1.50 -6.55
CA GLU A 172 -2.15 -0.29 -5.89
C GLU A 172 -3.21 0.30 -4.96
N TYR A 173 -4.49 0.30 -5.33
CA TYR A 173 -5.58 0.75 -4.45
C TYR A 173 -5.62 -0.09 -3.17
N PHE A 174 -5.64 -1.42 -3.30
CA PHE A 174 -5.71 -2.31 -2.14
C PHE A 174 -4.45 -2.22 -1.27
N THR A 175 -3.27 -2.06 -1.87
CA THR A 175 -2.05 -1.79 -1.10
C THR A 175 -2.11 -0.44 -0.42
N ARG A 176 -2.56 0.61 -1.11
CA ARG A 176 -2.72 1.95 -0.54
C ARG A 176 -3.71 1.95 0.62
N THR A 177 -4.81 1.19 0.60
CA THR A 177 -5.75 1.15 1.73
C THR A 177 -5.13 0.59 3.00
N PHE A 178 -4.31 -0.47 2.94
CA PHE A 178 -3.65 -0.99 4.16
C PHE A 178 -2.35 -0.26 4.53
N ILE A 179 -1.75 0.53 3.63
CA ILE A 179 -0.56 1.35 3.90
C ILE A 179 -0.93 2.76 4.37
N ARG A 180 -1.98 3.37 3.81
CA ARG A 180 -2.47 4.71 4.17
C ARG A 180 -3.73 4.71 5.04
N GLY A 181 -4.43 3.59 5.17
CA GLY A 181 -5.67 3.50 5.95
C GLY A 181 -5.49 3.69 7.46
N PRO A 182 -6.60 3.58 8.21
CA PRO A 182 -6.65 3.90 9.65
C PRO A 182 -5.68 3.09 10.51
N VAL A 183 -5.34 1.89 10.05
CA VAL A 183 -4.35 1.02 10.66
C VAL A 183 -2.97 1.67 10.70
N CYS A 184 -2.55 2.42 9.69
CA CYS A 184 -1.22 3.04 9.65
C CYS A 184 -1.20 4.43 10.32
N ARG A 185 -1.62 4.49 11.59
CA ARG A 185 -1.53 5.67 12.45
C ARG A 185 -0.58 5.39 13.63
N GLY A 186 0.59 6.05 13.62
CA GLY A 186 1.57 5.99 14.69
C GLY A 186 2.71 5.00 14.42
N GLN A 187 3.81 5.11 15.17
CA GLN A 187 5.05 4.38 14.94
C GLN A 187 4.90 2.86 15.11
N ILE A 188 4.22 2.40 16.16
CA ILE A 188 3.94 0.96 16.39
C ILE A 188 3.27 0.30 15.16
N ALA A 189 2.52 1.08 14.39
CA ALA A 189 1.86 0.58 13.20
C ALA A 189 2.83 0.29 12.04
N THR A 190 3.89 1.08 11.94
CA THR A 190 4.82 1.12 10.81
C THR A 190 6.17 0.46 11.11
N ASP A 191 6.53 0.23 12.38
CA ASP A 191 7.79 -0.42 12.81
C ASP A 191 8.06 -1.81 12.21
N VAL A 192 7.02 -2.46 11.70
CA VAL A 192 7.08 -3.80 11.13
C VAL A 192 7.26 -3.81 9.61
N ILE A 193 7.55 -2.67 8.97
CA ILE A 193 7.91 -2.59 7.55
C ILE A 193 9.22 -1.81 7.36
N ARG A 194 9.90 -2.07 6.25
CA ARG A 194 11.07 -1.30 5.82
C ARG A 194 10.64 0.09 5.33
N ASP A 195 11.54 1.05 5.45
CA ASP A 195 11.35 2.41 4.93
C ASP A 195 11.20 2.45 3.41
N GLN A 196 11.82 1.50 2.71
CA GLN A 196 11.61 1.26 1.28
C GLN A 196 11.58 -0.25 1.01
N PHE A 197 10.56 -0.72 0.29
CA PHE A 197 10.54 -2.07 -0.30
C PHE A 197 9.67 -2.12 -1.55
N TRP A 198 9.98 -3.08 -2.41
CA TRP A 198 9.24 -3.31 -3.65
C TRP A 198 8.30 -4.50 -3.50
N VAL A 199 7.13 -4.39 -4.11
CA VAL A 199 6.10 -5.42 -4.13
C VAL A 199 5.86 -5.85 -5.57
N MET A 200 5.66 -7.16 -5.74
CA MET A 200 5.17 -7.81 -6.95
C MET A 200 4.20 -8.93 -6.54
N PHE A 201 3.47 -9.47 -7.50
CA PHE A 201 2.42 -10.46 -7.24
C PHE A 201 2.69 -11.76 -8.01
N GLU A 202 2.22 -12.88 -7.48
CA GLU A 202 2.29 -14.15 -8.23
C GLU A 202 1.27 -14.18 -9.37
N ASP A 203 1.64 -14.79 -10.48
CA ASP A 203 0.73 -14.96 -11.62
C ASP A 203 -0.48 -15.84 -11.22
N PRO A 204 -1.74 -15.36 -11.38
CA PRO A 204 -2.94 -16.11 -11.00
C PRO A 204 -3.12 -17.46 -11.72
N ALA A 205 -2.46 -17.66 -12.87
CA ALA A 205 -2.45 -18.93 -13.58
C ALA A 205 -1.47 -19.95 -12.97
N GLN A 206 -0.46 -19.49 -12.25
CA GLN A 206 0.57 -20.33 -11.61
C GLN A 206 0.35 -20.49 -10.10
N GLU A 207 -0.23 -19.48 -9.43
CA GLU A 207 -0.44 -19.47 -7.99
C GLU A 207 -1.32 -20.66 -7.55
N GLN A 208 -0.83 -21.46 -6.59
CA GLN A 208 -1.41 -22.77 -6.29
C GLN A 208 -2.70 -22.74 -5.46
N TYR A 209 -2.97 -21.69 -4.68
CA TYR A 209 -4.27 -21.55 -4.03
C TYR A 209 -5.38 -21.28 -5.05
N VAL A 210 -5.08 -20.49 -6.07
CA VAL A 210 -6.01 -20.17 -7.16
C VAL A 210 -6.16 -21.34 -8.12
N SER A 211 -5.06 -21.90 -8.61
CA SER A 211 -5.04 -22.90 -9.69
C SER A 211 -5.30 -24.34 -9.24
N ASN A 212 -5.11 -24.68 -7.95
CA ASN A 212 -5.26 -26.05 -7.45
C ASN A 212 -6.35 -26.15 -6.36
N GLU A 213 -7.49 -26.77 -6.70
CA GLU A 213 -8.64 -26.91 -5.80
C GLU A 213 -8.35 -27.76 -4.56
N ASP A 214 -7.59 -28.84 -4.71
CA ASP A 214 -7.25 -29.73 -3.59
C ASP A 214 -6.34 -29.05 -2.57
N HIS A 215 -5.37 -28.25 -3.06
CA HIS A 215 -4.55 -27.40 -2.22
C HIS A 215 -5.40 -26.34 -1.53
N ARG A 216 -6.24 -25.63 -2.28
CA ARG A 216 -7.16 -24.61 -1.77
C ARG A 216 -8.03 -25.14 -0.62
N ARG A 217 -8.72 -26.25 -0.83
CA ARG A 217 -9.58 -26.89 0.18
C ARG A 217 -8.84 -27.20 1.49
N LYS A 218 -7.58 -27.62 1.42
CA LYS A 218 -6.74 -27.89 2.59
C LYS A 218 -6.19 -26.61 3.23
N ALA A 219 -5.97 -25.58 2.43
CA ALA A 219 -5.43 -24.29 2.87
C ALA A 219 -6.48 -23.41 3.55
N THR A 220 -7.70 -23.31 3.01
CA THR A 220 -8.76 -22.39 3.48
C THR A 220 -8.99 -22.40 5.00
N PRO A 221 -9.05 -23.55 5.70
CA PRO A 221 -9.25 -23.57 7.16
C PRO A 221 -8.08 -22.97 7.98
N LEU A 222 -6.89 -22.88 7.38
CA LEU A 222 -5.67 -22.36 7.99
C LEU A 222 -5.48 -20.85 7.77
N LEU A 223 -6.28 -20.23 6.92
CA LEU A 223 -6.11 -18.83 6.49
C LEU A 223 -6.89 -17.79 7.32
N GLY A 224 -7.63 -18.23 8.34
CA GLY A 224 -8.32 -17.31 9.24
C GLY A 224 -7.37 -16.35 9.97
N LEU A 225 -7.93 -15.22 10.41
CA LEU A 225 -7.25 -14.05 10.94
C LEU A 225 -7.57 -13.82 12.43
N PRO A 226 -6.63 -13.26 13.21
CA PRO A 226 -6.88 -12.86 14.59
C PRO A 226 -7.73 -11.58 14.69
N GLY A 227 -7.88 -11.04 15.92
CA GLY A 227 -8.45 -9.71 16.13
C GLY A 227 -9.94 -9.66 16.43
N GLU A 228 -10.71 -10.71 16.10
CA GLU A 228 -12.11 -10.84 16.50
C GLU A 228 -12.28 -11.08 18.01
N LYS A 229 -11.38 -11.88 18.63
CA LYS A 229 -11.27 -12.02 20.09
C LYS A 229 -10.18 -11.08 20.61
N SER A 230 -10.59 -9.97 21.23
CA SER A 230 -9.70 -8.86 21.55
C SER A 230 -9.60 -8.51 23.04
N HIS A 231 -10.02 -9.40 23.95
CA HIS A 231 -9.73 -9.18 25.37
C HIS A 231 -8.23 -9.35 25.62
N ILE A 232 -7.69 -8.68 26.64
CA ILE A 232 -6.25 -8.72 26.93
C ILE A 232 -5.76 -10.12 27.30
N LEU A 233 -6.60 -10.91 27.96
CA LEU A 233 -6.33 -12.30 28.32
C LEU A 233 -6.23 -13.23 27.11
N ASP A 234 -6.85 -12.86 25.98
CA ASP A 234 -6.85 -13.69 24.77
C ASP A 234 -5.54 -13.56 23.97
N LEU A 235 -4.79 -12.48 24.17
CA LEU A 235 -3.63 -12.10 23.34
C LEU A 235 -2.64 -13.25 23.12
N GLY A 236 -2.22 -13.92 24.20
CA GLY A 236 -1.24 -15.01 24.12
C GLY A 236 -1.80 -16.25 23.42
N SER A 237 -3.04 -16.62 23.74
CA SER A 237 -3.69 -17.80 23.16
C SER A 237 -3.99 -17.64 21.67
N GLU A 238 -4.46 -16.45 21.26
CA GLU A 238 -4.73 -16.15 19.85
C GLU A 238 -3.41 -16.02 19.07
N TRP A 239 -2.37 -15.40 19.64
CA TRP A 239 -1.04 -15.38 19.02
C TRP A 239 -0.55 -16.80 18.68
N LEU A 240 -0.51 -17.71 19.66
CA LEU A 240 -0.05 -19.09 19.45
C LEU A 240 -0.91 -19.83 18.42
N LYS A 241 -2.24 -19.69 18.50
CA LYS A 241 -3.18 -20.32 17.56
C LYS A 241 -2.94 -19.86 16.13
N TYR A 242 -2.86 -18.56 15.87
CA TYR A 242 -2.73 -18.02 14.53
C TYR A 242 -1.32 -18.17 13.96
N GLN A 243 -0.28 -18.07 14.80
CA GLN A 243 1.08 -18.43 14.42
C GLN A 243 1.17 -19.89 13.97
N ASN A 244 0.57 -20.83 14.72
CA ASN A 244 0.54 -22.24 14.37
C ASN A 244 -0.25 -22.51 13.08
N LYS A 245 -1.42 -21.89 12.90
CA LYS A 245 -2.19 -21.98 11.66
C LYS A 245 -1.38 -21.50 10.46
N ARG A 246 -0.74 -20.33 10.58
CA ARG A 246 0.12 -19.75 9.55
C ARG A 246 1.29 -20.68 9.21
N ASN A 247 1.98 -21.26 10.19
CA ASN A 247 3.10 -22.17 9.93
C ASN A 247 2.64 -23.49 9.28
N ARG A 248 1.50 -24.05 9.70
CA ARG A 248 0.90 -25.21 9.00
C ARG A 248 0.51 -24.88 7.56
N TYR A 249 0.02 -23.68 7.29
CA TYR A 249 -0.24 -23.21 5.92
C TYR A 249 1.06 -23.12 5.12
N ARG A 250 2.14 -22.56 5.69
CA ARG A 250 3.46 -22.51 5.02
C ARG A 250 3.98 -23.91 4.69
N ASP A 251 3.89 -24.87 5.61
CA ASP A 251 4.24 -26.26 5.35
C ASP A 251 3.45 -26.86 4.18
N LEU A 252 2.13 -26.62 4.15
CA LEU A 252 1.26 -27.08 3.08
C LEU A 252 1.61 -26.43 1.74
N ARG A 253 1.84 -25.11 1.72
CA ARG A 253 2.25 -24.35 0.53
C ARG A 253 3.59 -24.84 0.01
N THR A 254 4.62 -24.92 0.84
CA THR A 254 5.95 -25.40 0.43
C THR A 254 5.87 -26.77 -0.21
N ARG A 255 5.18 -27.75 0.41
CA ARG A 255 4.99 -29.08 -0.19
C ARG A 255 4.25 -29.05 -1.52
N GLN A 256 3.24 -28.19 -1.67
CA GLN A 256 2.52 -28.05 -2.94
C GLN A 256 3.41 -27.45 -4.03
N TYR A 257 4.15 -26.39 -3.71
CA TYR A 257 5.02 -25.70 -4.66
C TYR A 257 6.18 -26.60 -5.11
N HIS A 258 6.77 -27.41 -4.22
CA HIS A 258 7.74 -28.43 -4.60
C HIS A 258 7.20 -29.44 -5.64
N ARG A 259 5.92 -29.80 -5.54
CA ARG A 259 5.28 -30.75 -6.47
C ARG A 259 4.93 -30.07 -7.80
N ALA A 260 4.42 -28.85 -7.74
CA ALA A 260 3.99 -28.10 -8.91
C ALA A 260 5.16 -27.56 -9.74
N PHE A 261 6.26 -27.18 -9.09
CA PHE A 261 7.43 -26.55 -9.69
C PHE A 261 8.68 -27.38 -9.40
N ASN A 262 8.78 -28.56 -10.00
CA ASN A 262 9.90 -29.48 -9.78
C ASN A 262 11.28 -28.91 -10.17
N GLN A 263 11.32 -27.99 -11.16
CA GLN A 263 12.51 -27.23 -11.55
C GLN A 263 12.65 -25.90 -10.80
N GLY A 264 11.72 -25.57 -9.91
CA GLY A 264 11.67 -24.31 -9.19
C GLY A 264 10.85 -23.24 -9.89
N LEU A 265 10.71 -22.09 -9.22
CA LEU A 265 10.00 -20.93 -9.78
C LEU A 265 10.81 -20.28 -10.90
N SER A 266 10.11 -19.74 -11.88
CA SER A 266 10.64 -18.97 -13.00
C SER A 266 10.08 -17.55 -12.99
N LEU A 267 10.55 -16.69 -13.90
CA LEU A 267 9.95 -15.37 -14.09
C LEU A 267 8.48 -15.44 -14.56
N ASN A 268 8.01 -16.58 -15.10
CA ASN A 268 6.60 -16.77 -15.46
C ASN A 268 5.67 -16.88 -14.23
N ASN A 269 6.24 -17.03 -13.04
CA ASN A 269 5.48 -17.06 -11.80
C ASN A 269 5.18 -15.66 -11.25
N ILE A 270 5.76 -14.60 -11.84
CA ILE A 270 5.49 -13.21 -11.50
C ILE A 270 4.40 -12.70 -12.44
N TRP A 271 3.33 -12.11 -11.88
CA TRP A 271 2.24 -11.54 -12.66
C TRP A 271 2.74 -10.35 -13.48
N ASP A 272 2.41 -10.36 -14.77
CA ASP A 272 2.88 -9.39 -15.76
C ASP A 272 1.86 -8.28 -16.04
N GLY A 273 0.91 -8.06 -15.13
CA GLY A 273 -0.13 -7.06 -15.33
C GLY A 273 -1.09 -7.39 -16.48
N ASP A 274 -1.19 -8.66 -16.89
CA ASP A 274 -1.89 -9.05 -18.12
C ASP A 274 -1.35 -8.28 -19.35
N GLY A 275 -0.06 -7.92 -19.33
CA GLY A 275 0.67 -7.18 -20.37
C GLY A 275 0.40 -5.67 -20.46
N HIS A 276 -0.47 -5.09 -19.64
CA HIS A 276 -0.85 -3.67 -19.74
C HIS A 276 -1.16 -2.99 -18.40
N ASN A 277 -1.40 -3.75 -17.33
CA ASN A 277 -1.77 -3.22 -16.03
C ASN A 277 -0.52 -2.83 -15.22
N ASN A 278 -0.31 -1.53 -15.05
CA ASN A 278 0.79 -0.97 -14.27
C ASN A 278 0.66 -1.12 -12.73
N ASN A 279 -0.32 -1.89 -12.25
CA ASN A 279 -0.44 -2.28 -10.84
C ASN A 279 0.42 -3.50 -10.47
N ALA A 280 1.09 -4.14 -11.44
CA ALA A 280 1.88 -5.37 -11.22
C ALA A 280 3.10 -5.19 -10.29
N PHE A 281 3.66 -3.98 -10.28
CA PHE A 281 4.82 -3.63 -9.48
C PHE A 281 4.51 -2.38 -8.67
N LEU A 282 4.82 -2.39 -7.38
CA LEU A 282 4.56 -1.25 -6.48
C LEU A 282 5.80 -0.95 -5.64
N THR A 283 5.92 0.30 -5.21
CA THR A 283 6.86 0.72 -4.17
C THR A 283 6.09 1.17 -2.95
N VAL A 284 6.51 0.69 -1.79
CA VAL A 284 6.02 1.18 -0.50
C VAL A 284 7.13 1.95 0.17
N PHE A 285 6.81 3.18 0.58
CA PHE A 285 7.68 4.01 1.40
C PHE A 285 7.09 4.17 2.78
N ARG A 286 7.90 4.00 3.83
CA ARG A 286 7.54 4.37 5.20
C ARG A 286 8.29 5.65 5.58
N HIS A 287 7.53 6.57 6.14
CA HIS A 287 7.95 7.89 6.60
C HIS A 287 7.85 7.91 8.13
N HIS A 288 8.65 7.06 8.77
CA HIS A 288 8.61 6.75 10.21
C HIS A 288 7.24 6.32 10.76
N ASN A 289 6.29 7.24 10.97
CA ASN A 289 4.95 7.02 11.54
C ASN A 289 3.79 7.20 10.55
N SER A 290 4.12 7.30 9.26
CA SER A 290 3.19 7.23 8.13
C SER A 290 3.83 6.46 6.97
N ALA A 291 3.09 6.24 5.89
CA ALA A 291 3.58 5.51 4.73
C ALA A 291 2.77 5.87 3.48
N SER A 292 3.33 5.57 2.31
CA SER A 292 2.76 5.83 1.00
C SER A 292 3.05 4.68 0.04
N VAL A 293 2.25 4.57 -1.03
CA VAL A 293 2.38 3.56 -2.08
C VAL A 293 2.38 4.26 -3.41
N GLU A 294 3.21 3.81 -4.33
CA GLU A 294 3.24 4.30 -5.71
C GLU A 294 3.37 3.13 -6.70
N ARG A 295 2.80 3.29 -7.91
CA ARG A 295 2.92 2.30 -8.97
C ARG A 295 4.33 2.29 -9.54
N GLY A 296 4.84 1.10 -9.81
CA GLY A 296 6.20 0.86 -10.29
C GLY A 296 7.23 0.74 -9.17
N TRP A 297 8.45 0.37 -9.57
CA TRP A 297 9.62 0.30 -8.69
C TRP A 297 10.38 1.62 -8.74
N TRP A 298 10.32 2.38 -7.66
CA TRP A 298 10.98 3.68 -7.46
C TRP A 298 12.10 3.57 -6.43
N GLY A 299 13.07 4.48 -6.54
CA GLY A 299 14.24 4.53 -5.68
C GLY A 299 15.33 3.53 -6.09
N ARG A 300 16.37 3.45 -5.28
CA ARG A 300 17.44 2.45 -5.42
C ARG A 300 16.91 1.03 -5.15
N ASN A 301 17.71 0.02 -5.47
CA ASN A 301 17.38 -1.37 -5.12
C ASN A 301 17.19 -1.49 -3.60
N PRO A 302 15.98 -1.84 -3.11
CA PRO A 302 15.72 -1.91 -1.68
C PRO A 302 16.35 -3.17 -1.09
N LYS A 303 16.53 -3.17 0.24
CA LYS A 303 17.04 -4.33 0.98
C LYS A 303 16.14 -5.56 0.80
N THR A 304 14.83 -5.38 0.84
CA THR A 304 13.85 -6.48 0.71
C THR A 304 12.82 -6.25 -0.39
N LEU A 305 12.29 -7.35 -0.92
CA LEU A 305 11.21 -7.39 -1.91
C LEU A 305 10.15 -8.39 -1.46
N TRP A 306 8.89 -8.12 -1.79
CA TRP A 306 7.77 -9.01 -1.48
C TRP A 306 7.20 -9.60 -2.77
N LEU A 307 7.04 -10.92 -2.78
CA LEU A 307 6.23 -11.64 -3.77
C LEU A 307 4.92 -12.07 -3.09
N MET A 308 3.84 -11.36 -3.39
CA MET A 308 2.53 -11.54 -2.76
C MET A 308 1.70 -12.55 -3.56
N ASP A 309 1.46 -13.73 -2.98
CA ASP A 309 0.41 -14.65 -3.44
C ASP A 309 -0.98 -14.16 -3.02
N TYR A 310 -2.02 -14.74 -3.60
CA TYR A 310 -3.40 -14.36 -3.28
C TYR A 310 -3.73 -14.48 -1.78
N PRO A 311 -3.39 -15.59 -1.08
CA PRO A 311 -3.59 -15.67 0.36
C PRO A 311 -2.88 -14.59 1.16
N LEU A 312 -1.67 -14.17 0.81
CA LEU A 312 -1.00 -13.04 1.47
C LEU A 312 -1.72 -11.72 1.19
N PHE A 313 -2.14 -11.48 -0.07
CA PHE A 313 -2.75 -10.21 -0.45
C PHE A 313 -4.11 -9.98 0.23
N GLU A 314 -5.04 -10.94 0.11
CA GLU A 314 -6.38 -10.81 0.70
C GLU A 314 -6.33 -10.84 2.24
N ARG A 315 -5.45 -11.65 2.85
CA ARG A 315 -5.27 -11.59 4.32
C ARG A 315 -4.75 -10.25 4.79
N THR A 316 -3.82 -9.63 4.07
CA THR A 316 -3.30 -8.31 4.44
C THR A 316 -4.43 -7.28 4.41
N TYR A 317 -5.25 -7.30 3.37
CA TYR A 317 -6.39 -6.41 3.26
C TYR A 317 -7.41 -6.63 4.39
N TYR A 318 -7.82 -7.86 4.67
CA TYR A 318 -8.77 -8.13 5.74
C TYR A 318 -8.20 -7.82 7.12
N GLU A 319 -6.96 -8.19 7.40
CA GLU A 319 -6.32 -7.96 8.69
C GLU A 319 -6.20 -6.47 9.01
N LEU A 320 -5.81 -5.67 8.02
CA LEU A 320 -5.44 -4.28 8.20
C LEU A 320 -6.55 -3.29 7.83
N VAL A 321 -7.61 -3.73 7.16
CA VAL A 321 -8.69 -2.85 6.66
C VAL A 321 -10.06 -3.29 7.16
N VAL A 322 -10.49 -4.50 6.82
CA VAL A 322 -11.86 -4.97 7.12
C VAL A 322 -12.02 -5.27 8.61
N ASN A 323 -11.10 -6.04 9.19
CA ASN A 323 -11.18 -6.52 10.57
C ASN A 323 -10.54 -5.55 11.56
N PHE A 324 -9.82 -4.53 11.08
CA PHE A 324 -9.15 -3.56 11.94
C PHE A 324 -10.16 -2.63 12.61
N ASN A 325 -10.24 -2.71 13.93
CA ASN A 325 -11.05 -1.83 14.76
C ASN A 325 -10.20 -0.64 15.25
N VAL A 326 -10.48 0.55 14.73
CA VAL A 326 -9.81 1.80 15.11
C VAL A 326 -10.05 2.19 16.59
N PHE A 327 -11.16 1.74 17.16
CA PHE A 327 -11.50 1.87 18.58
C PHE A 327 -11.15 0.61 19.39
N GLY A 328 -10.43 -0.33 18.77
CA GLY A 328 -10.09 -1.62 19.34
C GLY A 328 -9.10 -1.50 20.50
N SER A 329 -9.12 -2.51 21.37
CA SER A 329 -8.22 -2.60 22.52
C SER A 329 -6.74 -2.66 22.11
N VAL A 330 -5.85 -2.45 23.08
CA VAL A 330 -4.40 -2.69 22.89
C VAL A 330 -4.12 -4.12 22.44
N SER A 331 -4.89 -5.11 22.92
CA SER A 331 -4.79 -6.51 22.49
C SER A 331 -5.14 -6.67 21.02
N HIS A 332 -6.21 -6.03 20.54
CA HIS A 332 -6.56 -6.04 19.12
C HIS A 332 -5.42 -5.47 18.25
N GLN A 333 -4.92 -4.29 18.62
CA GLN A 333 -3.84 -3.64 17.88
C GLN A 333 -2.56 -4.51 17.87
N ALA A 334 -2.19 -5.10 19.00
CA ALA A 334 -1.03 -5.97 19.12
C ALA A 334 -1.19 -7.26 18.27
N GLN A 335 -2.35 -7.92 18.34
CA GLN A 335 -2.63 -9.11 17.51
C GLN A 335 -2.48 -8.79 16.01
N THR A 336 -3.05 -7.65 15.59
CA THR A 336 -2.98 -7.18 14.20
C THR A 336 -1.53 -7.05 13.72
N ARG A 337 -0.67 -6.40 14.51
CA ARG A 337 0.73 -6.18 14.15
C ARG A 337 1.55 -7.44 14.17
N LEU A 338 1.38 -8.27 15.20
CA LEU A 338 2.08 -9.54 15.32
C LEU A 338 1.75 -10.46 14.14
N TYR A 339 0.49 -10.47 13.68
CA TYR A 339 0.11 -11.28 12.54
C TYR A 339 0.53 -10.66 11.20
N PHE A 340 0.50 -9.34 11.05
CA PHE A 340 1.05 -8.69 9.86
C PHE A 340 2.56 -8.91 9.70
N ASP A 341 3.32 -8.96 10.79
CA ASP A 341 4.74 -9.36 10.79
C ASP A 341 4.93 -10.79 10.19
N LEU A 342 4.01 -11.71 10.48
CA LEU A 342 3.99 -13.04 9.86
C LEU A 342 3.66 -13.00 8.36
N ILE A 343 2.82 -12.05 7.92
CA ILE A 343 2.47 -11.83 6.51
C ILE A 343 3.64 -11.21 5.74
N ARG A 344 4.28 -10.15 6.26
CA ARG A 344 5.51 -9.58 5.69
C ARG A 344 6.53 -10.68 5.44
N ASN A 345 6.85 -11.46 6.47
CA ASN A 345 7.82 -12.54 6.36
C ASN A 345 7.40 -13.57 5.29
N GLY A 346 6.10 -13.78 5.08
CA GLY A 346 5.57 -14.58 3.97
C GLY A 346 5.93 -14.02 2.60
N GLY A 347 5.69 -12.72 2.36
CA GLY A 347 6.02 -12.05 1.10
C GLY A 347 7.52 -12.04 0.80
N GLU A 348 8.33 -11.76 1.82
CA GLU A 348 9.80 -11.79 1.75
C GLU A 348 10.33 -13.19 1.44
N THR A 349 9.84 -14.22 2.14
CA THR A 349 10.29 -15.60 1.91
C THR A 349 9.75 -16.21 0.61
N ASN A 350 8.61 -15.73 0.10
CA ASN A 350 8.15 -16.06 -1.25
C ASN A 350 9.10 -15.50 -2.31
N PHE A 351 9.55 -14.25 -2.16
CA PHE A 351 10.55 -13.68 -3.08
C PHE A 351 11.85 -14.49 -3.06
N LEU A 352 12.34 -14.90 -1.88
CA LEU A 352 13.56 -15.70 -1.78
C LEU A 352 13.46 -17.05 -2.53
N GLN A 353 12.26 -17.59 -2.78
CA GLN A 353 12.11 -18.82 -3.59
C GLN A 353 12.51 -18.63 -5.06
N LEU A 354 12.52 -17.39 -5.57
CA LEU A 354 13.03 -17.07 -6.91
C LEU A 354 14.56 -17.14 -6.98
N LEU A 355 15.26 -17.04 -5.84
CA LEU A 355 16.72 -17.05 -5.76
C LEU A 355 17.29 -18.47 -5.62
N PRO A 356 18.60 -18.68 -5.92
CA PRO A 356 19.24 -19.98 -5.74
C PRO A 356 19.17 -20.47 -4.28
N PRO A 357 18.79 -21.73 -4.03
CA PRO A 357 18.55 -22.26 -2.69
C PRO A 357 19.72 -22.06 -1.72
N GLN A 358 20.95 -22.21 -2.23
CA GLN A 358 22.18 -22.09 -1.44
C GLN A 358 22.44 -20.66 -0.94
N GLN A 359 21.91 -19.63 -1.63
CA GLN A 359 22.12 -18.22 -1.28
C GLN A 359 21.05 -17.68 -0.32
N ARG A 360 19.86 -18.29 -0.29
CA ARG A 360 18.70 -17.78 0.47
C ARG A 360 18.99 -17.58 1.95
N LYS A 361 19.73 -18.50 2.58
CA LYS A 361 20.02 -18.44 4.02
C LYS A 361 20.91 -17.24 4.37
N ALA A 362 21.92 -16.95 3.57
CA ALA A 362 22.82 -15.81 3.79
C ALA A 362 22.04 -14.49 3.68
N ILE A 363 21.26 -14.33 2.61
CA ILE A 363 20.41 -13.15 2.37
C ILE A 363 19.37 -13.00 3.50
N TYR A 364 18.69 -14.09 3.86
CA TYR A 364 17.70 -14.06 4.94
C TYR A 364 18.31 -13.67 6.30
N HIS A 365 19.53 -14.14 6.60
CA HIS A 365 20.23 -13.73 7.82
C HIS A 365 20.67 -12.27 7.81
N ASP A 366 21.00 -11.70 6.66
CA ASP A 366 21.28 -10.28 6.51
C ASP A 366 20.01 -9.43 6.71
N TRP A 367 18.88 -9.86 6.14
CA TRP A 367 17.58 -9.21 6.35
C TRP A 367 17.09 -9.26 7.80
N TYR A 368 17.52 -10.26 8.56
CA TYR A 368 17.14 -10.50 9.95
C TYR A 368 18.36 -10.49 10.89
N ALA A 369 19.30 -9.56 10.65
CA ALA A 369 20.51 -9.43 11.44
C ALA A 369 20.23 -9.08 12.92
N GLY A 370 21.23 -9.29 13.80
CA GLY A 370 21.13 -8.98 15.23
C GLY A 370 19.99 -9.72 15.93
N SER A 371 19.14 -8.97 16.65
CA SER A 371 17.97 -9.50 17.37
C SER A 371 16.96 -10.20 16.46
N GLY A 372 16.94 -9.90 15.16
CA GLY A 372 16.05 -10.52 14.18
C GLY A 372 16.19 -12.05 14.15
N LYS A 373 17.41 -12.57 14.38
CA LYS A 373 17.69 -14.01 14.45
C LYS A 373 16.84 -14.73 15.49
N ILE A 374 16.56 -14.09 16.63
CA ILE A 374 15.70 -14.65 17.68
C ILE A 374 14.30 -14.89 17.11
N LYS A 375 13.71 -13.89 16.44
CA LYS A 375 12.39 -14.00 15.83
C LYS A 375 12.34 -15.10 14.78
N THR A 376 13.39 -15.22 13.95
CA THR A 376 13.49 -16.31 12.95
C THR A 376 13.50 -17.69 13.57
N ALA A 377 14.06 -17.84 14.78
CA ALA A 377 14.16 -19.13 15.46
C ALA A 377 12.87 -19.56 16.18
N ILE A 378 12.07 -18.61 16.68
CA ILE A 378 10.93 -18.92 17.58
C ILE A 378 9.56 -18.65 16.96
N ALA A 379 9.47 -17.72 16.00
CA ALA A 379 8.19 -17.25 15.47
C ALA A 379 7.92 -17.73 14.04
N TYR A 380 8.94 -17.63 13.19
CA TYR A 380 8.79 -17.85 11.75
C TYR A 380 8.88 -19.32 11.35
N HIS A 381 8.46 -19.59 10.12
CA HIS A 381 8.52 -20.91 9.52
C HIS A 381 9.93 -21.11 8.97
N THR A 382 10.41 -22.35 8.95
CA THR A 382 11.75 -22.68 8.47
C THR A 382 11.90 -22.26 6.99
N LEU A 383 12.93 -21.45 6.72
CA LEU A 383 13.23 -21.00 5.35
C LEU A 383 13.49 -22.21 4.43
N ASP A 384 12.81 -22.22 3.29
CA ASP A 384 13.07 -23.20 2.25
C ASP A 384 14.39 -22.92 1.52
N THR A 385 15.36 -23.80 1.76
CA THR A 385 16.71 -23.77 1.18
C THR A 385 16.97 -24.97 0.27
N LEU A 386 15.90 -25.68 -0.13
CA LEU A 386 16.00 -26.94 -0.88
C LEU A 386 15.32 -26.85 -2.25
N THR A 387 14.20 -26.14 -2.39
CA THR A 387 13.55 -26.01 -3.71
C THR A 387 14.50 -25.35 -4.69
N PRO A 388 14.71 -25.91 -5.89
CA PRO A 388 15.49 -25.23 -6.93
C PRO A 388 14.83 -23.91 -7.37
N THR A 389 15.53 -23.16 -8.21
CA THR A 389 14.98 -22.04 -8.99
C THR A 389 15.20 -22.36 -10.47
N ALA A 390 14.22 -22.05 -11.31
CA ALA A 390 14.32 -22.20 -12.76
C ALA A 390 14.88 -20.93 -13.42
N ILE A 391 15.23 -19.92 -12.63
CA ILE A 391 15.83 -18.66 -13.11
C ILE A 391 17.35 -18.87 -13.25
N PRO A 392 17.95 -18.54 -14.41
CA PRO A 392 19.39 -18.64 -14.58
C PRO A 392 20.12 -17.50 -13.86
N PHE A 393 21.13 -17.85 -13.05
CA PHE A 393 21.98 -16.90 -12.33
C PHE A 393 23.45 -17.11 -12.70
N GLN A 394 24.18 -16.00 -12.83
CA GLN A 394 25.63 -16.01 -12.98
C GLN A 394 26.31 -16.09 -11.60
N PRO A 395 27.44 -16.81 -11.43
CA PRO A 395 28.06 -17.03 -10.13
C PRO A 395 28.62 -15.76 -9.45
N ASP A 396 29.08 -14.78 -10.21
CA ASP A 396 29.95 -13.71 -9.71
C ASP A 396 29.23 -12.40 -9.33
N ALA A 397 27.92 -12.32 -9.53
CA ALA A 397 27.12 -11.13 -9.21
C ALA A 397 26.12 -11.40 -8.07
N PRO A 398 25.77 -10.39 -7.25
CA PRO A 398 24.73 -10.55 -6.22
C PRO A 398 23.42 -11.06 -6.83
N VAL A 399 22.93 -12.22 -6.38
CA VAL A 399 21.78 -12.89 -7.01
C VAL A 399 20.49 -12.06 -6.90
N GLN A 400 20.34 -11.23 -5.87
CA GLN A 400 19.21 -10.31 -5.74
C GLN A 400 19.24 -9.24 -6.83
N ASP A 401 20.38 -8.60 -7.06
CA ASP A 401 20.53 -7.58 -8.11
C ASP A 401 20.36 -8.18 -9.51
N GLN A 402 20.82 -9.42 -9.72
CA GLN A 402 20.57 -10.14 -10.96
C GLN A 402 19.08 -10.41 -11.18
N LEU A 403 18.35 -10.88 -10.15
CA LEU A 403 16.90 -11.09 -10.26
C LEU A 403 16.17 -9.78 -10.54
N ILE A 404 16.55 -8.69 -9.86
CA ILE A 404 15.99 -7.36 -10.11
C ILE A 404 16.21 -6.94 -11.57
N ALA A 405 17.43 -7.09 -12.09
CA ALA A 405 17.74 -6.77 -13.48
C ALA A 405 16.91 -7.62 -14.46
N LEU A 406 16.78 -8.92 -14.20
CA LEU A 406 15.97 -9.83 -15.03
C LEU A 406 14.48 -9.45 -15.03
N VAL A 407 13.94 -9.00 -13.89
CA VAL A 407 12.56 -8.50 -13.79
C VAL A 407 12.44 -7.16 -14.54
N GLN A 408 13.40 -6.25 -14.38
CA GLN A 408 13.41 -4.97 -15.10
C GLN A 408 13.50 -5.17 -16.62
N ASP A 409 14.31 -6.10 -17.10
CA ASP A 409 14.44 -6.40 -18.53
C ASP A 409 13.16 -7.00 -19.10
N ARG A 410 12.53 -7.93 -18.37
CA ARG A 410 11.32 -8.60 -18.83
C ARG A 410 10.07 -7.72 -18.75
N PHE A 411 9.93 -6.95 -17.67
CA PHE A 411 8.71 -6.22 -17.34
C PHE A 411 8.90 -4.70 -17.38
N GLY A 412 9.99 -4.21 -17.98
CA GLY A 412 10.33 -2.79 -18.02
C GLY A 412 9.25 -1.89 -18.63
N HIS A 413 8.39 -2.43 -19.50
CA HIS A 413 7.25 -1.70 -20.06
C HIS A 413 6.16 -1.33 -19.01
N LEU A 414 6.17 -1.96 -17.84
CA LEU A 414 5.28 -1.67 -16.71
C LEU A 414 5.95 -0.83 -15.63
N LEU A 415 7.27 -0.59 -15.75
CA LEU A 415 8.05 0.17 -14.77
C LEU A 415 8.26 1.60 -15.26
N PRO A 416 8.10 2.60 -14.39
CA PRO A 416 8.41 3.98 -14.73
C PRO A 416 9.93 4.16 -14.84
N ALA A 417 10.33 5.13 -15.67
CA ALA A 417 11.70 5.61 -15.67
C ALA A 417 11.99 6.32 -14.33
N ASP A 418 13.16 6.05 -13.76
CA ASP A 418 13.61 6.70 -12.52
C ASP A 418 15.05 7.21 -12.68
N PRO A 419 15.25 8.25 -13.50
CA PRO A 419 16.58 8.76 -13.81
C PRO A 419 17.23 9.49 -12.63
N ILE A 420 16.48 9.89 -11.60
CA ILE A 420 17.06 10.56 -10.43
C ILE A 420 17.72 9.53 -9.51
N ASN A 421 17.02 8.44 -9.19
CA ASN A 421 17.50 7.47 -8.20
C ASN A 421 18.32 6.33 -8.82
N ARG A 422 18.14 6.03 -10.11
CA ARG A 422 18.84 4.95 -10.82
C ARG A 422 19.53 5.45 -12.08
N CYS A 423 20.10 6.65 -11.99
CA CYS A 423 20.86 7.22 -13.09
C CYS A 423 22.02 6.30 -13.51
N ARG A 424 22.12 6.03 -14.82
CA ARG A 424 23.24 5.25 -15.40
C ARG A 424 24.18 6.09 -16.27
N GLN A 425 23.70 7.21 -16.81
CA GLN A 425 24.43 8.07 -17.75
C GLN A 425 24.01 9.53 -17.56
N HIS A 426 24.94 10.46 -17.78
CA HIS A 426 24.72 11.91 -17.71
C HIS A 426 24.13 12.40 -16.36
N CYS A 427 24.53 11.76 -15.26
CA CYS A 427 23.96 12.01 -13.93
C CYS A 427 24.24 13.42 -13.40
N GLU A 428 25.32 14.03 -13.87
CA GLU A 428 25.72 15.41 -13.57
C GLU A 428 24.71 16.47 -14.03
N GLN A 429 23.79 16.15 -14.94
CA GLN A 429 22.82 17.11 -15.47
C GLN A 429 21.71 17.49 -14.47
N ASN A 430 21.39 16.61 -13.51
CA ASN A 430 20.40 16.90 -12.48
C ASN A 430 21.09 16.84 -11.10
N PRO A 431 21.26 17.99 -10.42
CA PRO A 431 21.93 18.04 -9.10
C PRO A 431 21.34 17.06 -8.08
N LEU A 432 20.04 16.78 -8.15
CA LEU A 432 19.33 15.91 -7.21
C LEU A 432 19.77 14.44 -7.30
N THR A 433 20.35 13.99 -8.40
CA THR A 433 20.90 12.62 -8.53
C THR A 433 21.98 12.36 -7.48
N ARG A 434 22.74 13.40 -7.09
CA ARG A 434 23.78 13.28 -6.06
C ARG A 434 23.20 12.92 -4.69
N LEU A 435 22.02 13.43 -4.34
CA LEU A 435 21.35 13.08 -3.08
C LEU A 435 20.98 11.59 -3.03
N ALA A 436 20.56 11.02 -4.16
CA ALA A 436 20.17 9.62 -4.26
C ALA A 436 21.35 8.67 -4.54
N SER A 437 22.55 9.18 -4.81
CA SER A 437 23.68 8.41 -5.33
C SER A 437 24.42 7.56 -4.30
N ALA A 438 24.37 7.92 -3.02
CA ALA A 438 25.16 7.30 -1.96
C ALA A 438 24.38 7.23 -0.63
N PRO A 439 24.81 6.40 0.34
CA PRO A 439 24.25 6.38 1.68
C PRO A 439 24.80 7.51 2.57
N ALA A 440 24.20 7.69 3.74
CA ALA A 440 24.54 8.75 4.70
C ALA A 440 26.00 8.70 5.19
N ALA A 441 26.64 7.53 5.22
CA ALA A 441 28.07 7.41 5.50
C ALA A 441 28.97 8.25 4.57
N GLN A 442 28.51 8.50 3.33
CA GLN A 442 29.22 9.32 2.33
C GLN A 442 28.62 10.72 2.18
N LEU A 443 27.36 10.90 2.57
CA LEU A 443 26.60 12.14 2.47
C LEU A 443 26.00 12.46 3.86
N PRO A 444 26.80 12.97 4.82
CA PRO A 444 26.39 13.14 6.21
C PRO A 444 25.16 14.03 6.37
N GLY A 445 24.93 14.94 5.43
CA GLY A 445 23.73 15.78 5.37
C GLY A 445 22.40 15.02 5.34
N ILE A 446 22.37 13.79 4.81
CA ILE A 446 21.19 12.91 4.84
C ILE A 446 20.74 12.69 6.29
N GLY A 447 21.70 12.54 7.21
CA GLY A 447 21.46 12.30 8.63
C GLY A 447 20.64 13.40 9.31
N PHE A 448 20.64 14.61 8.74
CA PHE A 448 19.90 15.75 9.26
C PHE A 448 18.51 15.91 8.65
N LEU A 449 18.23 15.28 7.50
CA LEU A 449 16.90 15.37 6.89
C LEU A 449 15.84 14.71 7.79
N PRO A 450 14.63 15.28 7.91
CA PRO A 450 13.48 14.56 8.43
C PRO A 450 13.06 13.45 7.47
N ASP A 451 12.07 12.64 7.85
CA ASP A 451 11.62 11.48 7.07
C ASP A 451 11.17 11.87 5.65
N VAL A 452 10.40 12.96 5.52
CA VAL A 452 9.99 13.52 4.23
C VAL A 452 10.20 15.02 4.18
N THR A 453 11.18 15.42 3.37
CA THR A 453 11.38 16.81 2.99
C THR A 453 10.73 17.08 1.64
N VAL A 454 9.95 18.14 1.56
CA VAL A 454 9.45 18.68 0.30
C VAL A 454 10.42 19.73 -0.23
N LEU A 455 10.72 19.68 -1.53
CA LEU A 455 11.51 20.67 -2.22
C LEU A 455 10.69 21.28 -3.36
N ARG A 456 10.35 22.56 -3.23
CA ARG A 456 9.80 23.36 -4.32
C ARG A 456 10.94 24.08 -5.03
N VAL A 457 11.07 23.88 -6.34
CA VAL A 457 12.07 24.54 -7.18
C VAL A 457 11.40 25.53 -8.11
N ASP A 458 11.51 26.82 -7.80
CA ASP A 458 10.91 27.89 -8.61
C ASP A 458 11.65 28.04 -9.94
N GLN A 459 10.90 28.08 -11.04
CA GLN A 459 11.41 28.28 -12.39
C GLN A 459 11.38 29.76 -12.79
N GLU A 460 12.12 30.14 -13.83
CA GLU A 460 12.22 31.54 -14.29
C GLU A 460 10.91 32.08 -14.89
N ASP A 461 10.06 31.21 -15.40
CA ASP A 461 8.76 31.53 -16.01
C ASP A 461 7.63 31.73 -14.98
N GLY A 462 7.93 31.59 -13.69
CA GLY A 462 6.97 31.70 -12.59
C GLY A 462 6.26 30.38 -12.23
N ASP A 463 6.53 29.29 -12.94
CA ASP A 463 6.11 27.94 -12.54
C ASP A 463 7.06 27.36 -11.48
N PHE A 464 6.77 26.15 -10.99
CA PHE A 464 7.65 25.44 -10.07
C PHE A 464 7.63 23.93 -10.28
N LYS A 465 8.78 23.29 -10.05
CA LYS A 465 8.88 21.84 -9.90
C LYS A 465 8.73 21.48 -8.43
N PHE A 466 8.16 20.30 -8.17
CA PHE A 466 7.95 19.81 -6.81
C PHE A 466 8.61 18.46 -6.65
N TYR A 467 9.42 18.30 -5.60
CA TYR A 467 10.09 17.04 -5.29
C TYR A 467 9.81 16.60 -3.85
N SER A 468 9.73 15.29 -3.65
CA SER A 468 9.77 14.66 -2.32
C SER A 468 11.14 14.02 -2.13
N LEU A 469 11.87 14.45 -1.12
CA LEU A 469 13.09 13.80 -0.63
C LEU A 469 12.68 12.91 0.55
N ILE A 470 12.65 11.60 0.32
CA ILE A 470 12.29 10.59 1.32
C ILE A 470 13.58 10.07 1.90
N ARG A 471 13.79 10.21 3.21
CA ARG A 471 14.90 9.58 3.92
C ARG A 471 14.52 8.15 4.25
N ASP A 472 15.10 7.21 3.52
CA ASP A 472 14.89 5.79 3.77
C ASP A 472 15.81 5.34 4.91
N ARG A 473 15.27 5.23 6.15
CA ARG A 473 16.06 4.82 7.31
C ARG A 473 16.44 3.35 7.23
N ALA A 474 17.72 3.06 7.38
CA ALA A 474 18.21 1.70 7.34
C ALA A 474 18.10 1.03 8.72
N HIS A 475 17.76 -0.25 8.71
CA HIS A 475 17.61 -1.04 9.93
C HIS A 475 18.23 -2.42 9.75
N SER A 476 18.80 -2.96 10.82
CA SER A 476 19.33 -4.33 10.81
C SER A 476 18.20 -5.35 10.59
N ASN A 477 17.02 -5.10 11.16
CA ASN A 477 15.78 -5.86 10.94
C ASN A 477 14.54 -5.05 11.38
N VAL A 478 13.35 -5.48 10.93
CA VAL A 478 12.03 -4.90 11.31
C VAL A 478 11.12 -5.94 11.99
N ALA A 479 11.71 -6.93 12.66
CA ALA A 479 11.01 -8.12 13.19
C ALA A 479 10.20 -7.86 14.48
N PHE A 480 10.26 -6.64 15.03
CA PHE A 480 9.71 -6.30 16.33
C PHE A 480 8.95 -4.97 16.29
N MET A 481 7.88 -4.87 17.08
CA MET A 481 7.01 -3.69 17.16
C MET A 481 7.55 -2.56 18.05
N PHE A 482 8.68 -2.78 18.72
CA PHE A 482 9.24 -1.87 19.73
C PHE A 482 10.76 -1.82 19.62
N ALA A 483 11.38 -0.82 20.27
CA ALA A 483 12.82 -0.64 20.35
C ALA A 483 13.50 -0.55 18.97
N GLU A 484 12.88 0.18 18.04
CA GLU A 484 13.40 0.41 16.69
C GLU A 484 14.82 0.99 16.70
N GLU A 485 15.09 1.94 17.61
CA GLU A 485 16.38 2.62 17.73
C GLU A 485 17.55 1.66 17.95
N ASP A 486 17.36 0.54 18.66
CA ASP A 486 18.40 -0.49 18.86
C ASP A 486 18.81 -1.20 17.56
N ARG A 487 17.99 -1.07 16.51
CA ARG A 487 18.17 -1.72 15.21
C ARG A 487 18.49 -0.72 14.11
N TYR A 488 18.41 0.57 14.38
CA TYR A 488 18.61 1.64 13.43
C TYR A 488 20.09 1.74 13.02
N GLN A 489 20.35 1.92 11.73
CA GLN A 489 21.70 1.94 11.14
C GLN A 489 21.89 3.26 10.36
N PRO A 490 22.15 4.39 11.05
CA PRO A 490 22.12 5.71 10.44
C PRO A 490 23.10 5.89 9.28
N ASP A 491 24.26 5.23 9.32
CA ASP A 491 25.27 5.28 8.26
C ASP A 491 24.78 4.66 6.93
N GLU A 492 23.80 3.75 7.00
CA GLU A 492 23.21 3.06 5.85
C GLU A 492 21.98 3.79 5.29
N ASP A 493 21.54 4.88 5.92
CA ASP A 493 20.39 5.67 5.44
C ASP A 493 20.60 6.16 4.01
N SER A 494 19.50 6.29 3.29
CA SER A 494 19.51 6.81 1.93
C SER A 494 18.42 7.85 1.68
N VAL A 495 18.50 8.50 0.52
CA VAL A 495 17.42 9.36 0.04
C VAL A 495 16.87 8.82 -1.27
N THR A 496 15.55 8.67 -1.32
CA THR A 496 14.80 8.52 -2.56
C THR A 496 14.17 9.87 -2.94
N VAL A 497 14.38 10.30 -4.18
CA VAL A 497 13.86 11.56 -4.72
C VAL A 497 12.76 11.28 -5.73
N LEU A 498 11.55 11.77 -5.48
CA LEU A 498 10.42 11.71 -6.41
C LEU A 498 10.09 13.11 -6.91
N ASP A 499 9.67 13.25 -8.17
CA ASP A 499 9.29 14.52 -8.82
C ASP A 499 7.80 14.87 -8.64
N PHE A 500 7.22 14.41 -7.54
CA PHE A 500 5.86 14.73 -7.11
C PHE A 500 5.72 14.61 -5.59
N PRO A 501 4.68 15.22 -5.00
CA PRO A 501 4.33 15.03 -3.59
C PRO A 501 3.84 13.60 -3.33
N ILE A 502 4.53 12.85 -2.48
CA ILE A 502 4.18 11.45 -2.15
C ILE A 502 3.55 11.29 -0.76
N SER A 503 4.02 12.05 0.23
CA SER A 503 3.58 11.93 1.62
C SER A 503 2.37 12.82 1.91
N SER A 504 1.39 12.31 2.65
CA SER A 504 0.31 13.13 3.20
C SER A 504 0.76 14.07 4.31
N TYR A 505 1.98 13.90 4.81
CA TYR A 505 2.56 14.59 5.96
C TYR A 505 3.97 15.09 5.63
N PRO A 506 4.12 16.22 4.92
CA PRO A 506 5.41 16.86 4.76
C PRO A 506 6.02 17.20 6.13
N ASN A 507 7.23 16.74 6.41
CA ASN A 507 7.90 17.07 7.68
C ASN A 507 8.57 18.43 7.62
N PHE A 508 9.16 18.80 6.47
CA PHE A 508 9.73 20.11 6.27
C PHE A 508 9.70 20.49 4.78
N MET A 509 9.73 21.79 4.48
CA MET A 509 9.72 22.31 3.12
C MET A 509 10.89 23.26 2.87
N PHE A 510 11.54 23.11 1.73
CA PHE A 510 12.42 24.10 1.15
C PHE A 510 11.80 24.73 -0.09
N ARG A 511 12.13 26.00 -0.31
CA ARG A 511 11.85 26.73 -1.54
C ARG A 511 13.18 27.23 -2.11
N VAL A 512 13.53 26.78 -3.30
CA VAL A 512 14.84 27.01 -3.92
C VAL A 512 14.64 27.55 -5.35
N PRO A 513 15.24 28.68 -5.73
CA PRO A 513 15.27 29.09 -7.14
C PRO A 513 16.04 28.08 -7.99
N GLN A 514 15.61 27.81 -9.23
CA GLN A 514 16.27 26.86 -10.15
C GLN A 514 17.78 27.13 -10.30
N ALA A 515 18.19 28.41 -10.34
CA ALA A 515 19.59 28.83 -10.42
C ALA A 515 20.43 28.46 -9.18
N GLU A 516 19.79 28.27 -8.00
CA GLU A 516 20.45 27.94 -6.73
C GLU A 516 20.36 26.45 -6.40
N LEU A 517 19.72 25.62 -7.22
CA LEU A 517 19.52 24.20 -6.94
C LEU A 517 20.84 23.44 -6.73
N GLU A 518 21.84 23.75 -7.54
CA GLU A 518 23.19 23.18 -7.44
C GLU A 518 23.84 23.51 -6.08
N ASP A 519 23.73 24.77 -5.65
CA ASP A 519 24.28 25.24 -4.38
C ASP A 519 23.51 24.67 -3.18
N PHE A 520 22.20 24.56 -3.28
CA PHE A 520 21.36 23.91 -2.28
C PHE A 520 21.80 22.47 -2.05
N VAL A 521 21.93 21.67 -3.13
CA VAL A 521 22.34 20.27 -3.02
C VAL A 521 23.75 20.16 -2.43
N LYS A 522 24.71 20.97 -2.91
CA LYS A 522 26.08 20.98 -2.36
C LYS A 522 26.08 21.32 -0.87
N THR A 523 25.31 22.33 -0.47
CA THR A 523 25.23 22.73 0.94
C THR A 523 24.62 21.61 1.77
N LEU A 524 23.50 21.03 1.31
CA LEU A 524 22.79 19.96 2.00
C LEU A 524 23.69 18.76 2.26
N ILE A 525 24.39 18.22 1.24
CA ILE A 525 25.22 17.02 1.41
C ILE A 525 26.42 17.21 2.34
N MET A 526 26.91 18.46 2.48
CA MET A 526 28.06 18.79 3.32
C MET A 526 27.69 19.09 4.77
N ILE A 527 26.40 19.11 5.14
CA ILE A 527 25.99 19.38 6.53
C ILE A 527 26.57 18.29 7.45
N SER A 528 27.29 18.73 8.46
CA SER A 528 27.87 17.90 9.51
C SER A 528 27.51 18.37 10.92
N THR A 529 26.91 19.56 11.05
CA THR A 529 26.55 20.18 12.34
C THR A 529 25.17 20.84 12.31
N GLU A 530 24.55 20.98 13.48
CA GLU A 530 23.30 21.74 13.65
C GLU A 530 23.43 23.21 13.21
N GLN A 531 24.62 23.81 13.37
CA GLN A 531 24.85 25.19 12.92
C GLN A 531 24.83 25.32 11.39
N GLU A 532 25.43 24.37 10.68
CA GLU A 532 25.40 24.31 9.20
C GLU A 532 23.99 24.03 8.71
N ARG A 533 23.27 23.13 9.39
CA ARG A 533 21.85 22.89 9.13
C ARG A 533 21.02 24.16 9.30
N GLY A 534 21.22 24.90 10.39
CA GLY A 534 20.58 26.20 10.61
C GLY A 534 20.79 27.18 9.46
N LYS A 535 22.02 27.27 8.92
CA LYS A 535 22.33 28.13 7.76
C LYS A 535 21.60 27.71 6.49
N LEU A 536 21.46 26.41 6.24
CA LEU A 536 20.66 25.90 5.11
C LEU A 536 19.19 26.32 5.26
N VAL A 537 18.63 26.20 6.46
CA VAL A 537 17.26 26.59 6.77
C VAL A 537 17.06 28.10 6.67
N ASP A 538 17.98 28.90 7.18
CA ASP A 538 17.91 30.37 7.10
C ASP A 538 17.85 30.85 5.63
N ARG A 539 18.53 30.14 4.72
CA ARG A 539 18.59 30.53 3.30
C ARG A 539 17.40 30.03 2.47
N TRP A 540 16.96 28.79 2.67
CA TRP A 540 15.98 28.14 1.77
C TRP A 540 14.77 27.51 2.49
N GLY A 541 14.79 27.44 3.82
CA GLY A 541 13.78 26.73 4.60
C GLY A 541 12.49 27.55 4.78
N VAL A 542 11.35 26.91 4.57
CA VAL A 542 10.03 27.51 4.79
C VAL A 542 9.61 27.25 6.23
N ARG A 543 9.78 28.22 7.13
CA ARG A 543 9.40 28.06 8.55
C ARG A 543 7.91 28.37 8.74
N ARG A 544 7.30 27.85 9.81
CA ARG A 544 5.92 28.21 10.20
C ARG A 544 5.73 29.72 10.43
N THR A 545 6.82 30.44 10.70
CA THR A 545 6.84 31.90 10.89
C THR A 545 7.06 32.68 9.59
N ASP A 546 7.22 32.00 8.45
CA ASP A 546 7.29 32.64 7.14
C ASP A 546 5.97 33.37 6.85
N ALA A 547 6.05 34.62 6.40
CA ALA A 547 4.88 35.42 6.09
C ALA A 547 4.02 34.83 4.96
N ASP A 548 4.64 34.06 4.05
CA ASP A 548 3.98 33.38 2.93
C ASP A 548 3.86 31.85 3.16
N PHE A 549 3.90 31.41 4.42
CA PHE A 549 3.90 30.00 4.80
C PHE A 549 2.77 29.20 4.12
N TRP A 550 1.53 29.68 4.18
CA TRP A 550 0.38 28.96 3.65
C TRP A 550 0.41 28.84 2.12
N ASN A 551 0.84 29.89 1.42
CA ASN A 551 1.00 29.82 -0.02
C ASN A 551 2.05 28.77 -0.41
N ASN A 552 3.17 28.72 0.31
CA ASN A 552 4.21 27.73 0.10
C ASN A 552 3.73 26.31 0.45
N PHE A 553 3.15 26.11 1.63
CA PHE A 553 2.65 24.80 2.06
C PHE A 553 1.56 24.26 1.13
N HIS A 554 0.61 25.10 0.70
CA HIS A 554 -0.43 24.72 -0.25
C HIS A 554 0.06 24.57 -1.70
N SER A 555 1.34 24.87 -2.00
CA SER A 555 1.92 24.62 -3.33
C SER A 555 1.88 23.15 -3.71
N GLY A 556 2.00 22.23 -2.74
CA GLY A 556 1.83 20.80 -3.00
C GLY A 556 0.42 20.46 -3.47
N THR A 557 -0.61 21.03 -2.83
CA THR A 557 -2.01 20.80 -3.25
C THR A 557 -2.27 21.42 -4.63
N ARG A 558 -1.70 22.61 -4.90
CA ARG A 558 -1.78 23.21 -6.25
C ARG A 558 -1.10 22.36 -7.31
N PHE A 559 0.08 21.80 -7.00
CA PHE A 559 0.79 20.88 -7.88
C PHE A 559 -0.07 19.66 -8.20
N LEU A 560 -0.67 19.01 -7.19
CA LEU A 560 -1.57 17.88 -7.40
C LEU A 560 -2.82 18.28 -8.21
N ASN A 561 -3.44 19.44 -7.94
CA ASN A 561 -4.56 19.92 -8.74
C ASN A 561 -4.24 20.04 -10.23
N GLN A 562 -3.01 20.44 -10.58
CA GLN A 562 -2.58 20.61 -11.97
C GLN A 562 -2.17 19.28 -12.62
N HIS A 563 -1.46 18.41 -11.89
CA HIS A 563 -0.80 17.23 -12.47
C HIS A 563 -1.49 15.90 -12.16
N ARG A 564 -2.18 15.80 -11.01
CA ARG A 564 -2.89 14.60 -10.53
C ARG A 564 -4.22 14.98 -9.84
N PRO A 565 -5.15 15.67 -10.53
CA PRO A 565 -6.32 16.29 -9.90
C PRO A 565 -7.20 15.31 -9.12
N LEU A 566 -7.30 14.06 -9.59
CA LEU A 566 -8.08 13.02 -8.93
C LEU A 566 -7.49 12.58 -7.58
N GLU A 567 -6.18 12.70 -7.37
CA GLU A 567 -5.53 12.34 -6.10
C GLU A 567 -5.35 13.55 -5.17
N SER A 568 -5.77 14.74 -5.63
CA SER A 568 -5.52 15.98 -4.90
C SER A 568 -6.32 16.06 -3.60
N GLY A 569 -5.65 16.55 -2.56
CA GLY A 569 -6.24 16.84 -1.27
C GLY A 569 -5.32 17.75 -0.46
N ILE A 570 -5.84 18.27 0.64
CA ILE A 570 -5.05 19.10 1.55
C ILE A 570 -4.05 18.21 2.30
N PHE A 571 -2.78 18.62 2.34
CA PHE A 571 -1.74 17.97 3.14
C PHE A 571 -1.89 18.30 4.62
N ASP A 572 -1.51 17.37 5.49
CA ASP A 572 -1.64 17.53 6.94
C ASP A 572 -0.36 18.13 7.53
N LEU A 573 -0.50 19.26 8.23
CA LEU A 573 0.59 20.03 8.84
C LEU A 573 1.05 19.46 10.20
N ASN A 574 0.33 18.50 10.78
CA ASN A 574 0.57 18.05 12.16
C ASN A 574 1.97 17.45 12.42
N ARG A 575 2.69 17.05 11.37
CA ARG A 575 4.05 16.49 11.43
C ARG A 575 5.12 17.42 10.87
N TYR A 576 4.75 18.66 10.57
CA TYR A 576 5.70 19.67 10.13
C TYR A 576 6.58 20.09 11.30
N VAL A 577 7.85 19.73 11.25
CA VAL A 577 8.80 20.00 12.33
C VAL A 577 9.36 21.42 12.22
N GLY A 578 9.69 22.01 13.36
CA GLY A 578 10.64 23.12 13.39
C GLY A 578 11.99 22.52 13.12
N TRP A 579 12.31 22.34 11.85
CA TRP A 579 13.62 21.87 11.42
C TRP A 579 14.60 22.98 11.72
#